data_AF-A0AAW9IG70-F1
#
_entry.id   AF-A0AAW9IG70-F1
#
_cell.length_a   1.000
_cell.length_b   1.000
_cell.length_c   1.000
_cell.angle_alpha   90.00
_cell.angle_beta   90.00
_cell.angle_gamma   90.00
#
_symmetry.space_group_name_H-M   'P 1'
#
loop_
_entity.id
_entity.type
_entity.pdbx_description
1 polymer ?
#
loop_
_entity_poly.entity_id
_entity_poly.type
_entity_poly.pdbx_seq_one_letter_code
_entity_poly.pdbx_strand_id
1 'polypeptide(L)'
;LYILGVMLVLVFNYNKIPESISLIIRSAFNPEAALGGAAGITISIAMQRGIGRGVFSNEAGLGSAPIAAAAARTKSPVRQGLISMTGTFIDTIIICTMTGLVIVITGSFNGNLEGAALTTAAFENGLPIATLGKYIVNIGLIFFAFTTIL
;
A
#
# COMPACT_ATOMS: atom_id res chain seq x y z
N LEU A 1 13.81 4.40 6.83
CA LEU A 1 13.73 3.04 7.42
C LEU A 1 12.77 2.14 6.65
N TYR A 2 11.48 2.46 6.61
CA TYR A 2 10.45 1.59 6.03
C TYR A 2 10.73 1.18 4.57
N ILE A 3 10.99 2.15 3.67
CA ILE A 3 11.30 1.88 2.25
C ILE A 3 12.50 0.93 2.12
N LEU A 4 13.57 1.13 2.90
CA LEU A 4 14.73 0.25 2.88
C LEU A 4 14.35 -1.17 3.33
N GLY A 5 13.51 -1.30 4.34
CA GLY A 5 12.98 -2.59 4.78
C GLY A 5 12.18 -3.32 3.70
N VAL A 6 11.29 -2.60 3.01
CA VAL A 6 10.57 -3.19 1.86
C VAL A 6 11.54 -3.61 0.76
N MET A 7 12.48 -2.73 0.39
CA MET A 7 13.47 -3.05 -0.64
C MET A 7 14.28 -4.30 -0.28
N LEU A 8 14.66 -4.48 0.98
CA LEU A 8 15.32 -5.70 1.44
C LEU A 8 14.44 -6.94 1.22
N VAL A 9 13.17 -6.90 1.63
CA VAL A 9 12.23 -8.02 1.40
C VAL A 9 12.12 -8.36 -0.08
N LEU A 10 11.97 -7.34 -0.93
CA LEU A 10 11.86 -7.51 -2.38
C LEU A 10 13.12 -8.11 -2.99
N VAL A 11 14.31 -7.69 -2.55
CA VAL A 11 15.59 -8.25 -3.01
C VAL A 11 15.73 -9.71 -2.57
N PHE A 12 15.41 -10.05 -1.32
CA PHE A 12 15.49 -11.44 -0.83
C PHE A 12 14.47 -12.37 -1.49
N ASN A 13 13.38 -11.83 -2.06
CA ASN A 13 12.33 -12.59 -2.71
C ASN A 13 12.15 -12.22 -4.19
N TYR A 14 13.19 -11.73 -4.86
CA TYR A 14 13.08 -11.12 -6.19
C TYR A 14 12.45 -12.06 -7.24
N ASN A 15 12.70 -13.37 -7.12
CA ASN A 15 12.15 -14.40 -8.00
C ASN A 15 10.61 -14.45 -8.01
N LYS A 16 9.96 -14.06 -6.90
CA LYS A 16 8.50 -14.10 -6.73
C LYS A 16 7.80 -12.83 -7.21
N ILE A 17 8.55 -11.77 -7.54
CA ILE A 17 7.98 -10.49 -7.95
C ILE A 17 7.09 -10.63 -9.20
N PRO A 18 7.54 -11.28 -10.30
CA PRO A 18 6.72 -11.39 -11.51
C PRO A 18 5.43 -12.18 -11.27
N GLU A 19 5.52 -13.28 -10.51
CA GLU A 19 4.37 -14.11 -10.14
C GLU A 19 3.37 -13.32 -9.29
N SER A 20 3.84 -12.56 -8.31
CA SER A 20 3.00 -11.75 -7.42
C SER A 20 2.27 -10.64 -8.18
N ILE A 21 2.93 -9.96 -9.11
CA ILE A 21 2.30 -8.96 -9.98
C ILE A 21 1.22 -9.62 -10.86
N SER A 22 1.54 -10.77 -11.48
CA SER A 22 0.58 -11.53 -12.27
C SER A 22 -0.64 -11.95 -11.43
N LEU A 23 -0.41 -12.41 -10.20
CA LEU A 23 -1.47 -12.78 -9.27
C LEU A 23 -2.38 -11.57 -8.97
N ILE A 24 -1.82 -10.41 -8.61
CA ILE A 24 -2.59 -9.19 -8.33
C ILE A 24 -3.48 -8.82 -9.53
N ILE A 25 -2.91 -8.81 -10.74
CA ILE A 25 -3.65 -8.43 -11.97
C ILE A 25 -4.76 -9.46 -12.26
N ARG A 26 -4.44 -10.75 -12.21
CA ARG A 26 -5.43 -11.82 -12.46
C ARG A 26 -6.54 -11.80 -11.43
N SER A 27 -6.23 -11.64 -10.15
CA SER A 27 -7.23 -11.56 -9.08
C SER A 27 -8.10 -10.31 -9.18
N ALA A 28 -7.55 -9.18 -9.64
CA ALA A 28 -8.30 -7.94 -9.81
C ALA A 28 -9.22 -7.96 -11.05
N PHE A 29 -8.82 -8.65 -12.12
CA PHE A 29 -9.48 -8.58 -13.43
C PHE A 29 -9.96 -9.93 -13.98
N ASN A 30 -10.19 -10.95 -13.14
CA ASN A 30 -10.56 -12.29 -13.61
C ASN A 30 -11.86 -12.26 -14.46
N PRO A 31 -11.79 -12.44 -15.80
CA PRO A 31 -12.95 -12.31 -16.68
C PRO A 31 -13.91 -13.50 -16.56
N GLU A 32 -13.40 -14.69 -16.25
CA GLU A 32 -14.21 -15.90 -16.03
C GLU A 32 -15.07 -15.76 -14.78
N ALA A 33 -14.54 -15.06 -13.76
CA ALA A 33 -15.27 -14.72 -12.55
C ALA A 33 -16.35 -13.64 -12.78
N ALA A 34 -16.12 -12.68 -13.68
CA ALA A 34 -17.06 -11.59 -13.94
C ALA A 34 -18.41 -12.06 -14.54
N LEU A 35 -18.44 -13.23 -15.21
CA LEU A 35 -19.65 -13.81 -15.79
C LEU A 35 -20.42 -14.74 -14.82
N GLY A 36 -19.82 -15.12 -13.69
CA GLY A 36 -20.46 -15.95 -12.66
C GLY A 36 -20.91 -15.13 -11.45
N GLY A 37 -22.17 -15.25 -11.02
CA GLY A 37 -22.75 -14.40 -9.97
C GLY A 37 -21.93 -14.29 -8.67
N ALA A 38 -21.42 -15.40 -8.12
CA ALA A 38 -20.61 -15.37 -6.89
C ALA A 38 -19.21 -14.77 -7.09
N ALA A 39 -18.62 -14.97 -8.27
CA ALA A 39 -17.26 -14.55 -8.56
C ALA A 39 -17.21 -13.07 -9.00
N GLY A 40 -18.26 -12.57 -9.67
CA GLY A 40 -18.46 -11.15 -9.97
C GLY A 40 -18.69 -10.29 -8.72
N ILE A 41 -19.41 -10.81 -7.72
CA ILE A 41 -19.53 -10.19 -6.39
C ILE A 41 -18.16 -10.06 -5.72
N THR A 42 -17.28 -11.05 -5.88
CA THR A 42 -15.95 -11.01 -5.27
C THR A 42 -15.09 -9.90 -5.89
N ILE A 43 -15.16 -9.71 -7.21
CA ILE A 43 -14.45 -8.62 -7.91
C ILE A 43 -14.99 -7.26 -7.47
N SER A 44 -16.31 -7.08 -7.40
CA SER A 44 -16.89 -5.79 -7.01
C SER A 44 -16.52 -5.43 -5.56
N ILE A 45 -16.53 -6.40 -4.65
CA ILE A 45 -16.06 -6.21 -3.26
C ILE A 45 -14.57 -5.88 -3.23
N ALA A 46 -13.73 -6.56 -4.02
CA ALA A 46 -12.30 -6.28 -4.08
C ALA A 46 -12.03 -4.85 -4.58
N MET A 47 -12.74 -4.40 -5.63
CA MET A 47 -12.65 -3.03 -6.13
C MET A 47 -13.15 -2.03 -5.09
N GLN A 48 -14.31 -2.24 -4.47
CA GLN A 48 -14.85 -1.35 -3.44
C GLN A 48 -13.89 -1.21 -2.25
N ARG A 49 -13.33 -2.32 -1.77
CA ARG A 49 -12.35 -2.29 -0.67
C ARG A 49 -11.04 -1.63 -1.08
N GLY A 50 -10.57 -1.88 -2.29
CA GLY A 50 -9.36 -1.26 -2.85
C GLY A 50 -9.51 0.24 -3.02
N ILE A 51 -10.59 0.69 -3.65
CA ILE A 51 -10.91 2.11 -3.84
C ILE A 51 -11.13 2.79 -2.48
N GLY A 52 -11.94 2.19 -1.61
CA GLY A 52 -12.23 2.76 -0.29
C GLY A 52 -10.98 2.92 0.57
N ARG A 53 -10.11 1.92 0.64
CA ARG A 53 -8.83 2.04 1.36
C ARG A 53 -7.84 2.97 0.66
N GLY A 54 -7.82 3.01 -0.66
CA GLY A 54 -6.95 3.90 -1.43
C GLY A 54 -7.29 5.38 -1.18
N VAL A 55 -8.58 5.74 -1.27
CA VAL A 55 -9.08 7.08 -0.98
C VAL A 55 -8.80 7.49 0.46
N PHE A 56 -8.89 6.55 1.42
CA PHE A 56 -8.54 6.82 2.81
C PHE A 56 -7.03 7.06 3.01
N SER A 57 -6.18 6.32 2.30
CA SER A 57 -4.71 6.45 2.43
C SER A 57 -4.20 7.77 1.87
N ASN A 58 -4.65 8.13 0.67
CA ASN A 58 -4.09 9.26 -0.06
C ASN A 58 -4.96 10.53 -0.05
N GLU A 59 -6.09 10.47 0.66
CA GLU A 59 -7.07 11.55 0.82
C GLU A 59 -7.61 12.12 -0.50
N ALA A 60 -7.56 11.34 -1.58
CA ALA A 60 -8.00 11.77 -2.89
C ALA A 60 -9.51 12.02 -2.90
N GLY A 61 -9.90 13.26 -3.18
CA GLY A 61 -11.31 13.67 -3.21
C GLY A 61 -11.93 14.01 -1.85
N LEU A 62 -11.16 13.94 -0.75
CA LEU A 62 -11.63 14.35 0.59
C LEU A 62 -11.50 15.87 0.84
N GLY A 63 -10.67 16.57 0.06
CA GLY A 63 -10.52 18.03 0.15
C GLY A 63 -9.67 18.53 1.33
N SER A 64 -9.06 17.63 2.12
CA SER A 64 -8.15 17.94 3.23
C SER A 64 -6.74 18.31 2.77
N ALA A 65 -6.15 17.59 1.80
CA ALA A 65 -4.81 17.87 1.27
C ALA A 65 -4.59 19.33 0.79
N PRO A 66 -5.57 20.00 0.13
CA PRO A 66 -5.48 21.43 -0.20
C PRO A 66 -5.29 22.37 1.00
N ILE A 67 -5.72 21.99 2.21
CA ILE A 67 -5.56 22.82 3.43
C ILE A 67 -4.07 23.02 3.73
N ALA A 68 -3.29 21.94 3.69
CA ALA A 68 -1.83 22.01 3.85
C ALA A 68 -1.17 22.76 2.68
N ALA A 69 -1.67 22.54 1.46
CA ALA A 69 -1.16 23.24 0.27
C ALA A 69 -1.39 24.76 0.31
N ALA A 70 -2.47 25.23 0.96
CA ALA A 70 -2.77 26.65 1.12
C ALA A 70 -1.79 27.38 2.06
N ALA A 71 -1.18 26.66 3.01
CA ALA A 71 -0.16 27.22 3.90
C ALA A 71 1.22 27.37 3.22
N ALA A 72 1.41 26.79 2.04
CA ALA A 72 2.68 26.83 1.33
C ALA A 72 3.00 28.22 0.77
N ARG A 73 4.24 28.67 0.94
CA ARG A 73 4.74 29.93 0.36
C ARG A 73 5.02 29.75 -1.13
N THR A 74 3.97 29.86 -1.95
CA THR A 74 4.06 29.79 -3.41
C THR A 74 3.49 31.05 -4.07
N LYS A 75 4.04 31.43 -5.22
CA LYS A 75 3.50 32.50 -6.08
C LYS A 75 2.61 31.96 -7.21
N SER A 76 2.51 30.64 -7.34
CA SER A 76 1.77 29.97 -8.41
C SER A 76 0.92 28.83 -7.86
N PRO A 77 -0.41 28.86 -8.02
CA PRO A 77 -1.28 27.78 -7.60
C PRO A 77 -1.02 26.50 -8.40
N VAL A 78 -0.67 26.63 -9.69
CA VAL A 78 -0.33 25.48 -10.55
C VAL A 78 0.90 24.75 -10.02
N ARG A 79 1.97 25.49 -9.66
CA ARG A 79 3.17 24.88 -9.08
C ARG A 79 2.86 24.14 -7.78
N GLN A 80 2.06 24.75 -6.90
CA GLN A 80 1.71 24.11 -5.64
C GLN A 80 0.79 22.90 -5.83
N GLY A 81 -0.11 22.95 -6.81
CA GLY A 81 -0.94 21.81 -7.22
C GLY A 81 -0.09 20.63 -7.67
N LEU A 82 0.91 20.87 -8.53
CA LEU A 82 1.84 19.82 -8.98
C LEU A 82 2.62 19.20 -7.82
N ILE A 83 3.09 20.02 -6.87
CA ILE A 83 3.76 19.52 -5.67
C ILE A 83 2.78 18.69 -4.82
N SER A 84 1.57 19.17 -4.61
CA SER A 84 0.55 18.46 -3.83
C SER A 84 0.16 17.10 -4.44
N MET A 85 0.11 17.01 -5.78
CA MET A 85 -0.15 15.75 -6.50
C MET A 85 0.97 14.71 -6.33
N THR A 86 2.18 15.12 -5.95
CA THR A 86 3.24 14.14 -5.64
C THR A 86 2.93 13.32 -4.40
N GLY A 87 2.10 13.84 -3.47
CA GLY A 87 1.69 13.14 -2.26
C GLY A 87 0.95 11.83 -2.56
N THR A 88 -0.08 11.88 -3.42
CA THR A 88 -0.84 10.70 -3.86
C THR A 88 0.03 9.70 -4.62
N PHE A 89 0.98 10.18 -5.42
CA PHE A 89 1.93 9.30 -6.12
C PHE A 89 2.86 8.57 -5.14
N ILE A 90 3.47 9.29 -4.20
CA ILE A 90 4.38 8.69 -3.22
C ILE A 90 3.61 7.72 -2.32
N ASP A 91 2.45 8.12 -1.80
CA ASP A 91 1.66 7.29 -0.89
C ASP A 91 1.16 6.01 -1.58
N THR A 92 0.36 6.15 -2.64
CA THR A 92 -0.33 4.99 -3.22
C THR A 92 0.54 4.19 -4.18
N ILE A 93 1.22 4.86 -5.11
CA ILE A 93 1.94 4.19 -6.21
C ILE A 93 3.29 3.63 -5.73
N ILE A 94 3.94 4.30 -4.78
CA ILE A 94 5.21 3.82 -4.23
C ILE A 94 4.96 3.03 -2.95
N ILE A 95 4.51 3.69 -1.87
CA ILE A 95 4.50 3.06 -0.54
C ILE A 95 3.46 1.94 -0.43
N CYS A 96 2.19 2.19 -0.79
CA CYS A 96 1.14 1.18 -0.70
C CYS A 96 1.38 0.01 -1.68
N THR A 97 1.80 0.28 -2.91
CA THR A 97 2.14 -0.79 -3.88
C THR A 97 3.29 -1.67 -3.36
N MET A 98 4.36 -1.07 -2.85
CA MET A 98 5.48 -1.81 -2.28
C MET A 98 5.04 -2.66 -1.07
N THR A 99 4.20 -2.11 -0.21
CA THR A 99 3.64 -2.83 0.96
C THR A 99 2.75 -4.00 0.52
N GLY A 100 1.87 -3.77 -0.46
CA GLY A 100 1.01 -4.81 -1.02
C GLY A 100 1.82 -5.93 -1.67
N LEU A 101 2.88 -5.60 -2.42
CA LEU A 101 3.78 -6.59 -3.00
C LEU A 101 4.48 -7.43 -1.92
N VAL A 102 4.95 -6.82 -0.84
CA VAL A 102 5.53 -7.57 0.29
C VAL A 102 4.53 -8.59 0.85
N ILE A 103 3.29 -8.17 1.11
CA ILE A 103 2.23 -9.04 1.63
C ILE A 103 1.92 -10.22 0.70
N VAL A 104 1.88 -9.97 -0.62
CA VAL A 104 1.59 -11.01 -1.62
C VAL A 104 2.77 -11.97 -1.78
N ILE A 105 4.00 -11.46 -1.90
CA ILE A 105 5.23 -12.25 -2.07
C ILE A 105 5.45 -13.20 -0.89
N THR A 106 5.09 -12.78 0.32
CA THR A 106 5.24 -13.58 1.54
C THR A 106 4.09 -14.53 1.78
N GLY A 107 3.00 -14.43 0.99
CA GLY A 107 1.80 -15.23 1.16
C GLY A 107 1.00 -14.94 2.44
N SER A 108 1.34 -13.87 3.17
CA SER A 108 0.76 -13.58 4.49
C SER A 108 -0.73 -13.24 4.42
N PHE A 109 -1.24 -12.85 3.24
CA PHE A 109 -2.65 -12.54 2.98
C PHE A 109 -3.61 -13.73 3.13
N ASN A 110 -3.11 -14.97 3.21
CA ASN A 110 -3.95 -16.17 3.38
C ASN A 110 -4.30 -16.49 4.84
N GLY A 111 -3.78 -15.72 5.80
CA GLY A 111 -4.06 -15.89 7.23
C GLY A 111 -5.27 -15.08 7.73
N ASN A 112 -5.52 -15.18 9.03
CA ASN A 112 -6.56 -14.40 9.72
C ASN A 112 -6.02 -13.08 10.32
N LEU A 113 -4.82 -12.64 9.91
CA LEU A 113 -4.22 -11.40 10.40
C LEU A 113 -4.71 -10.21 9.59
N GLU A 114 -4.96 -9.10 10.26
CA GLU A 114 -5.42 -7.86 9.64
C GLU A 114 -4.52 -6.66 10.00
N GLY A 115 -4.60 -5.61 9.19
CA GLY A 115 -3.96 -4.32 9.45
C GLY A 115 -2.45 -4.41 9.67
N ALA A 116 -1.95 -3.72 10.70
CA ALA A 116 -0.53 -3.68 11.01
C ALA A 116 0.06 -5.06 11.34
N ALA A 117 -0.72 -5.95 11.97
CA ALA A 117 -0.27 -7.30 12.30
C ALA A 117 0.02 -8.14 11.04
N LEU A 118 -0.81 -7.99 10.00
CA LEU A 118 -0.58 -8.63 8.70
C LEU A 118 0.73 -8.15 8.06
N THR A 119 0.96 -6.83 8.05
CA THR A 119 2.20 -6.25 7.50
C THR A 119 3.43 -6.70 8.29
N THR A 120 3.34 -6.74 9.63
CA THR A 120 4.41 -7.26 10.49
C THR A 120 4.74 -8.70 10.14
N ALA A 121 3.74 -9.58 10.05
CA ALA A 121 3.94 -10.98 9.68
C ALA A 121 4.55 -11.13 8.27
N ALA A 122 4.15 -10.27 7.31
CA ALA A 122 4.77 -10.26 5.99
C ALA A 122 6.27 -9.91 6.04
N PHE A 123 6.66 -8.89 6.80
CA PHE A 123 8.08 -8.54 6.95
C PHE A 123 8.88 -9.60 7.71
N GLU A 124 8.28 -10.23 8.73
CA GLU A 124 8.91 -11.34 9.46
C GLU A 124 9.17 -12.54 8.55
N ASN A 125 8.22 -12.89 7.68
CA ASN A 125 8.34 -13.99 6.73
C ASN A 125 9.20 -13.65 5.51
N GLY A 126 9.28 -12.37 5.15
CA GLY A 126 9.96 -11.87 3.95
C GLY A 126 11.45 -11.63 4.12
N LEU A 127 11.95 -11.55 5.35
CA LEU A 127 13.36 -11.34 5.65
C LEU A 127 14.01 -12.60 6.22
N PRO A 128 15.32 -12.81 5.99
CA PRO A 128 16.05 -13.93 6.59
C PRO A 128 16.12 -13.84 8.13
N ILE A 129 16.00 -12.64 8.70
CA ILE A 129 15.99 -12.39 10.14
C ILE A 129 14.61 -11.83 10.50
N ALA A 130 13.70 -12.68 10.98
CA ALA A 130 12.32 -12.30 11.27
C ALA A 130 12.21 -11.11 12.23
N THR A 131 13.00 -11.10 13.31
CA THR A 131 12.96 -10.05 14.33
C THR A 131 13.25 -8.66 13.75
N LEU A 132 14.08 -8.56 12.71
CA LEU A 132 14.37 -7.31 12.02
C LEU A 132 13.13 -6.76 11.32
N GLY A 133 12.34 -7.63 10.68
CA GLY A 133 11.09 -7.26 10.01
C GLY A 133 10.08 -6.63 10.97
N LYS A 134 9.91 -7.24 12.14
CA LYS A 134 9.04 -6.70 13.20
C LYS A 134 9.44 -5.30 13.66
N TYR A 135 10.73 -5.08 13.92
CA TYR A 135 11.20 -3.76 14.37
C TYR A 135 11.05 -2.70 13.29
N ILE A 136 11.32 -3.02 12.02
CA ILE A 136 11.14 -2.09 10.89
C ILE A 136 9.69 -1.61 10.82
N VAL A 137 8.72 -2.53 10.89
CA VAL A 137 7.30 -2.21 10.78
C VAL A 137 6.82 -1.41 11.99
N ASN A 138 7.16 -1.84 13.21
CA ASN A 138 6.70 -1.16 14.42
C ASN A 138 7.29 0.26 14.56
N ILE A 139 8.58 0.44 14.26
CA ILE A 139 9.20 1.77 14.27
C ILE A 139 8.60 2.63 13.16
N GLY A 140 8.40 2.07 11.96
CA GLY A 140 7.74 2.77 10.86
C GLY A 140 6.31 3.22 11.20
N LEU A 141 5.54 2.35 11.87
CA LEU A 141 4.16 2.63 12.27
C LEU A 141 4.07 3.78 13.26
N ILE A 142 5.01 3.88 14.20
CA ILE A 142 5.09 5.03 15.13
C ILE A 142 5.22 6.34 14.36
N PHE A 143 6.13 6.39 13.38
CA PHE A 143 6.33 7.59 12.57
C PHE A 143 5.12 7.88 11.67
N PHE A 144 4.58 6.88 10.99
CA PHE A 144 3.40 7.06 10.13
C PHE A 144 2.19 7.55 10.90
N ALA A 145 1.86 6.91 12.03
CA ALA A 145 0.74 7.33 12.86
C ALA A 145 0.93 8.76 13.39
N PHE A 146 2.15 9.09 13.84
CA PHE A 146 2.44 10.44 14.34
C PHE A 146 2.35 11.51 13.25
N THR A 147 2.85 11.24 12.04
CA THR A 147 2.77 12.19 10.91
C THR A 147 1.36 12.41 10.39
N THR A 148 0.45 11.44 10.57
CA THR A 148 -0.96 11.60 10.18
C THR A 148 -1.77 12.41 11.21
N ILE A 149 -1.33 12.41 12.49
CA ILE A 149 -2.01 13.17 13.56
C ILE A 149 -1.66 14.67 13.51
N LEU A 150 -0.44 15.01 13.10
CA LEU A 150 0.05 16.39 13.00
C LEU A 150 -0.38 17.08 11.71
#